data_AF-X1RZ70-F1
#
_entry.id   AF-X1RZ70-F1
#
_cell.length_a   1.000
_cell.length_b   1.000
_cell.length_c   1.000
_cell.angle_alpha   90.00
_cell.angle_beta   90.00
_cell.angle_gamma   90.00
#
_symmetry.space_group_name_H-M   'P 1'
#
loop_
_entity.id
_entity.type
_entity.pdbx_description
1 polymer ?
#
loop_
_entity_poly.entity_id
_entity_poly.type
_entity_poly.pdbx_seq_one_letter_code
_entity_poly.pdbx_strand_id
1 'polypeptide(L)' 'MKFATLRDGTPDGALVLVARNAATALPVPRIARTLIDALARWDEVTP' A
#
# COMPACT_ATOMS: atom_id res chain seq x y z
N MET A 1 -4.25 -10.32 3.76
CA MET A 1 -3.99 -8.87 3.94
C MET A 1 -4.84 -8.11 2.95
N LYS A 2 -5.25 -6.89 3.28
CA LYS A 2 -5.99 -6.02 2.36
C LYS A 2 -5.12 -4.81 2.06
N PHE A 3 -4.99 -4.45 0.80
CA PHE A 3 -4.29 -3.25 0.35
C PHE A 3 -5.33 -2.23 -0.09
N ALA A 4 -5.05 -0.96 0.13
CA ALA A 4 -5.80 0.14 -0.44
C ALA A 4 -4.86 1.27 -0.84
N THR A 5 -5.40 2.19 -1.64
CA THR A 5 -4.71 3.42 -2.04
C THR A 5 -5.42 4.59 -1.38
N LEU A 6 -4.69 5.36 -0.57
CA LEU A 6 -5.18 6.60 0.02
C LEU A 6 -4.87 7.77 -0.94
N ARG A 7 -5.85 8.63 -1.21
CA ARG A 7 -5.63 9.82 -2.04
C ARG A 7 -4.75 10.83 -1.31
N ASP A 8 -3.58 11.12 -1.87
CA ASP A 8 -2.60 12.06 -1.31
C ASP A 8 -2.29 13.26 -2.23
N GLY A 9 -2.95 13.33 -3.39
CA GLY A 9 -2.73 14.38 -4.40
C GLY A 9 -1.79 13.97 -5.53
N THR A 10 -1.11 12.83 -5.41
CA THR A 10 -0.38 12.21 -6.52
C THR A 10 -1.34 11.36 -7.39
N PRO A 11 -0.96 11.02 -8.64
CA PRO A 11 -1.78 10.19 -9.52
C PRO A 11 -2.08 8.80 -8.94
N ASP A 12 -1.08 8.20 -8.30
CA ASP A 12 -1.13 6.80 -7.85
C ASP A 12 -1.50 6.66 -6.37
N GLY A 13 -1.58 7.78 -5.64
CA GLY A 13 -1.86 7.82 -4.21
C GLY A 13 -0.79 7.14 -3.35
N ALA A 14 -1.12 6.91 -2.08
CA ALA A 14 -0.26 6.24 -1.12
C ALA A 14 -0.76 4.82 -0.81
N LEU A 15 0.15 3.84 -0.83
CA LEU A 15 -0.16 2.47 -0.41
C LEU A 15 -0.42 2.40 1.09
N VAL A 16 -1.55 1.80 1.47
CA VAL A 16 -1.90 1.50 2.86
C VAL A 16 -2.28 0.03 3.04
N LEU A 17 -1.87 -0.56 4.16
CA LEU A 17 -2.39 -1.83 4.65
C LEU A 17 -3.64 -1.61 5.46
N VAL A 18 -4.69 -2.36 5.16
CA VAL A 18 -5.98 -2.25 5.84
C VAL A 18 -6.16 -3.41 6.80
N ALA A 19 -6.53 -3.09 8.05
CA ALA A 19 -6.84 -4.08 9.07
C ALA A 19 -7.98 -5.00 8.60
N ARG A 20 -8.06 -6.22 9.15
CA ARG A 20 -9.07 -7.21 8.75
C ARG A 20 -10.50 -6.65 8.83
N ASN A 21 -10.80 -5.91 9.90
CA ASN A 21 -12.09 -5.28 10.17
C ASN A 21 -12.32 -3.95 9.43
N ALA A 22 -11.38 -3.52 8.58
CA ALA A 22 -11.41 -2.27 7.83
C ALA A 22 -11.55 -0.98 8.66
N ALA A 23 -11.33 -1.04 9.98
CA ALA A 23 -11.46 0.12 10.86
C ALA A 23 -10.22 1.03 10.84
N THR A 24 -9.05 0.47 10.50
CA THR A 24 -7.78 1.19 10.48
C THR A 24 -6.97 0.87 9.23
N ALA A 25 -6.16 1.84 8.82
CA ALA A 25 -5.22 1.73 7.71
C ALA A 25 -3.84 2.23 8.14
N LEU A 26 -2.79 1.55 7.68
CA LEU A 26 -1.40 1.88 7.96
C LEU A 26 -0.66 2.19 6.65
N PRO A 27 -0.19 3.42 6.44
CA PRO A 27 0.71 3.74 5.34
C PRO A 27 2.03 2.98 5.44
N VAL A 28 2.51 2.43 4.33
CA VAL A 28 3.74 1.60 4.30
C VAL A 28 4.80 2.08 3.30
N PRO A 29 5.18 3.38 3.30
CA PRO A 29 6.09 3.95 2.30
C PRO A 29 7.51 3.34 2.34
N ARG A 30 7.89 2.71 3.45
CA ARG A 30 9.17 2.01 3.60
C ARG A 30 9.24 0.68 2.87
N ILE A 31 8.09 0.05 2.60
CA ILE A 31 7.99 -1.19 1.83
C ILE A 31 7.81 -0.83 0.37
N ALA A 32 6.76 -0.07 0.05
CA ALA A 32 6.48 0.47 -1.27
C ALA A 32 5.65 1.76 -1.17
N ARG A 33 5.90 2.70 -2.08
CA ARG A 33 5.22 4.02 -2.04
C ARG A 33 3.79 3.93 -2.58
N THR A 34 3.58 3.13 -3.60
CA THR A 34 2.29 2.93 -4.27
C THR A 34 2.01 1.44 -4.45
N LEU A 35 0.77 1.07 -4.73
CA LEU A 35 0.43 -0.33 -5.03
C LEU A 35 1.12 -0.80 -6.32
N ILE A 36 1.27 0.09 -7.29
CA ILE A 36 1.95 -0.20 -8.57
C ILE A 36 3.43 -0.52 -8.32
N ASP A 37 4.11 0.29 -7.49
CA ASP A 37 5.49 0.02 -7.06
C ASP A 37 5.60 -1.34 -6.36
N ALA A 38 4.67 -1.67 -5.45
CA ALA A 38 4.69 -2.96 -4.77
C ALA A 38 4.55 -4.15 -5.73
N LEU A 39 3.65 -4.06 -6.72
CA LEU A 39 3.43 -5.13 -7.69
C LEU A 39 4.60 -5.28 -8.68
N ALA A 40 5.27 -4.18 -9.03
CA ALA A 40 6.40 -4.19 -9.95
C ALA A 40 7.61 -4.97 -9.41
N ARG A 41 7.79 -4.99 -8.09
CA ARG A 41 8.87 -5.71 -7.39
C ARG A 41 8.32 -6.66 -6.32
N TRP A 42 7.23 -7.33 -6.66
CA TRP A 42 6.46 -8.15 -5.71
C TRP A 42 7.34 -9.18 -4.99
N ASP A 43 8.25 -9.83 -5.72
CA ASP A 43 9.16 -10.85 -5.17
C ASP A 43 10.14 -10.30 -4.12
N GLU A 44 10.42 -9.00 -4.12
CA GLU A 44 11.32 -8.35 -3.15
C GLU A 44 10.59 -7.87 -1.89
N VAL A 45 9.28 -7.62 -2.00
CA VAL A 45 8.48 -6.99 -0.94
C VAL A 45 7.46 -7.95 -0.31
N THR A 46 7.24 -9.10 -0.93
CA THR A 46 6.47 -10.19 -0.33
C THR A 46 7.26 -10.81 0.82
N PRO A 47 6.61 -11.15 1.95
CA PRO A 47 7.21 -12.00 2.98
C PRO A 47 7.59 -13.39 2.46
#